data_AF-A0A7K1CHA2-F1
#
_entry.id   AF-A0A7K1CHA2-F1
#
_cell.length_a   1.000
_cell.length_b   1.000
_cell.length_c   1.000
_cell.angle_alpha   90.00
_cell.angle_beta   90.00
_cell.angle_gamma   90.00
#
_symmetry.space_group_name_H-M   'P 1'
#
loop_
_entity.id
_entity.type
_entity.pdbx_description
1 polymer ?
#
loop_
_entity_poly.entity_id
_entity_poly.type
_entity_poly.pdbx_seq_one_letter_code
_entity_poly.pdbx_strand_id
1 'polypeptide(L)'
;IFKQIRPAFRYERSLDVITQARDFGLITKSNLILGMGESRDEVSQALTDLRSAGCDLITITQYLRPSAKHHPVVRWVKPNEFVELSKEAEDIGFLGVMSGPLVRSSYRAGRLYNQAMAARAVK
;
A
#
# COMPACT_ATOMS: atom_id res chain seq x y z
N ILE A 1 -14.53 3.04 -2.01
CA ILE A 1 -14.70 2.12 -0.84
C ILE A 1 -14.25 2.65 0.55
N PHE A 2 -13.21 3.50 0.68
CA PHE A 2 -12.55 3.82 1.98
C PHE A 2 -13.48 4.17 3.17
N LYS A 3 -14.47 5.06 2.99
CA LYS A 3 -15.40 5.50 4.05
C LYS A 3 -16.22 4.34 4.64
N GLN A 4 -16.53 3.33 3.84
CA GLN A 4 -17.28 2.15 4.28
C GLN A 4 -16.45 1.25 5.20
N ILE A 5 -15.15 1.09 4.91
CA ILE A 5 -14.24 0.24 5.67
C ILE A 5 -13.67 0.97 6.89
N ARG A 6 -13.36 2.26 6.77
CA ARG A 6 -12.73 3.09 7.81
C ARG A 6 -13.53 4.36 8.08
N PRO A 7 -14.74 4.26 8.69
CA PRO A 7 -15.65 5.41 8.84
C PRO A 7 -15.11 6.56 9.68
N ALA A 8 -14.22 6.27 10.63
CA ALA A 8 -13.55 7.27 11.48
C ALA A 8 -12.39 8.01 10.78
N PHE A 9 -12.01 7.59 9.57
CA PHE A 9 -10.90 8.16 8.82
C PHE A 9 -11.40 8.84 7.54
N ARG A 10 -10.56 9.70 6.97
CA ARG A 10 -10.73 10.31 5.64
C ARG A 10 -9.51 9.93 4.80
N TYR A 11 -9.73 9.67 3.52
CA TYR A 11 -8.67 9.18 2.64
C TYR A 11 -7.59 10.25 2.48
N GLU A 12 -8.02 11.47 2.19
CA GLU A 12 -7.20 12.67 1.99
C GLU A 12 -6.39 12.99 3.25
N ARG A 13 -7.03 12.90 4.43
CA ARG A 13 -6.33 13.09 5.72
C ARG A 13 -5.28 12.00 5.97
N SER A 14 -5.47 10.79 5.46
CA SER A 14 -4.49 9.71 5.62
C SER A 14 -3.29 9.89 4.69
N LEU A 15 -3.51 10.45 3.49
CA LEU A 15 -2.45 10.87 2.58
C LEU A 15 -1.65 12.05 3.17
N ASP A 16 -2.33 13.03 3.75
CA ASP A 16 -1.69 14.18 4.38
C ASP A 16 -0.72 13.79 5.52
N VAL A 17 -1.06 12.77 6.32
CA VAL A 17 -0.14 12.22 7.33
C VAL A 17 1.16 11.69 6.72
N ILE A 18 1.09 11.08 5.53
CA ILE A 18 2.27 10.60 4.81
C ILE A 18 3.10 11.81 4.35
N THR A 19 2.46 12.83 3.78
CA THR A 19 3.12 14.06 3.34
C THR A 19 3.86 14.74 4.49
N GLN A 20 3.21 14.91 5.64
CA GLN A 20 3.82 15.52 6.83
C GLN A 20 5.05 14.72 7.32
N ALA A 21 4.97 13.39 7.34
CA ALA A 21 6.10 12.55 7.73
C ALA A 21 7.26 12.64 6.73
N ARG A 22 6.96 12.72 5.42
CA ARG A 22 7.95 12.95 4.37
C ARG A 22 8.61 14.31 4.53
N ASP A 23 7.83 15.36 4.76
CA ASP A 23 8.32 16.74 4.94
C ASP A 23 9.23 16.86 6.18
N PHE A 24 8.97 16.05 7.21
CA PHE A 24 9.86 15.91 8.38
C PHE A 24 11.15 15.11 8.08
N GLY A 25 11.30 14.58 6.86
CA GLY A 25 12.47 13.83 6.41
C GLY A 25 12.41 12.32 6.62
N LEU A 26 11.31 11.77 7.14
CA LEU A 26 11.19 10.33 7.42
C LEU A 26 11.02 9.51 6.14
N ILE A 27 11.45 8.24 6.18
CA ILE A 27 11.04 7.24 5.19
C ILE A 27 9.61 6.82 5.53
N THR A 28 8.72 6.94 4.56
CA THR A 28 7.29 6.70 4.75
C THR A 28 6.88 5.36 4.16
N LYS A 29 5.85 4.75 4.77
CA LYS A 29 5.30 3.46 4.33
C LYS A 29 3.78 3.45 4.43
N SER A 30 3.14 2.81 3.46
CA SER A 30 1.70 2.53 3.49
C SER A 30 1.38 1.09 3.09
N ASN A 31 0.09 0.74 3.15
CA ASN A 31 -0.41 -0.59 2.79
C ASN A 31 -1.80 -0.51 2.15
N LEU A 32 -2.00 -1.28 1.07
CA LEU A 32 -3.30 -1.56 0.48
C LEU A 32 -3.72 -3.01 0.77
N ILE A 33 -4.94 -3.19 1.27
CA ILE A 33 -5.54 -4.52 1.50
C ILE A 33 -6.63 -4.73 0.45
N LEU A 34 -6.42 -5.72 -0.41
CA LEU A 34 -7.26 -6.04 -1.56
C LEU A 34 -8.29 -7.12 -1.23
N GLY A 35 -9.32 -7.23 -2.06
CA GLY A 35 -10.41 -8.18 -1.89
C GLY A 35 -11.52 -7.66 -0.98
N MET A 36 -11.55 -6.37 -0.68
CA MET A 36 -12.61 -5.73 0.10
C MET A 36 -13.72 -5.13 -0.78
N GLY A 37 -13.56 -5.15 -2.10
CA GLY A 37 -14.56 -4.68 -3.06
C GLY A 37 -14.09 -3.51 -3.93
N GLU A 38 -12.79 -3.21 -3.88
CA GLU A 38 -12.14 -2.28 -4.77
C GLU A 38 -12.04 -2.80 -6.21
N SER A 39 -12.09 -1.88 -7.18
CA SER A 39 -11.76 -2.18 -8.58
C SER A 39 -10.25 -2.15 -8.83
N ARG A 40 -9.79 -2.68 -9.96
CA ARG A 40 -8.37 -2.62 -10.35
C ARG A 40 -7.89 -1.17 -10.54
N ASP A 41 -8.74 -0.32 -11.11
CA ASP A 41 -8.43 1.08 -11.37
C ASP A 41 -8.36 1.89 -10.08
N GLU A 42 -9.22 1.60 -9.10
CA GLU A 42 -9.13 2.21 -7.76
C GLU A 42 -7.79 1.88 -7.08
N VAL A 43 -7.25 0.68 -7.29
CA VAL A 43 -5.93 0.29 -6.76
C VAL A 43 -4.82 1.08 -7.45
N SER A 44 -4.84 1.18 -8.79
CA SER A 44 -3.89 2.00 -9.56
C SER A 44 -3.90 3.46 -9.15
N GLN A 45 -5.10 4.05 -9.01
CA GLN A 45 -5.24 5.42 -8.55
C GLN A 45 -4.68 5.58 -7.14
N ALA A 46 -4.98 4.65 -6.23
CA ALA A 46 -4.46 4.71 -4.87
C ALA A 46 -2.93 4.59 -4.80
N LEU A 47 -2.29 3.81 -5.67
CA LEU A 47 -0.83 3.76 -5.78
C LEU A 47 -0.25 5.12 -6.23
N THR A 48 -0.88 5.75 -7.22
CA THR A 48 -0.49 7.08 -7.73
C THR A 48 -0.65 8.15 -6.65
N ASP A 49 -1.77 8.15 -5.93
CA ASP A 49 -2.07 9.10 -4.86
C ASP A 49 -1.07 8.94 -3.69
N LEU A 50 -0.80 7.70 -3.29
CA LEU A 50 0.20 7.41 -2.25
C LEU A 50 1.58 7.90 -2.66
N ARG A 51 2.00 7.66 -3.90
CA ARG A 51 3.31 8.14 -4.37
C ARG A 51 3.36 9.66 -4.43
N SER A 52 2.29 10.29 -4.91
CA SER A 52 2.15 11.76 -4.96
C SER A 52 2.21 12.41 -3.57
N ALA A 53 1.67 11.74 -2.55
CA ALA A 53 1.80 12.13 -1.14
C ALA A 53 3.21 11.90 -0.55
N GLY A 54 4.16 11.39 -1.33
CA GLY A 54 5.52 11.14 -0.88
C GLY A 54 5.71 9.80 -0.16
N CYS A 55 4.84 8.81 -0.40
CA CYS A 55 5.00 7.47 0.13
C CYS A 55 6.17 6.74 -0.53
N ASP A 56 7.19 6.31 0.24
CA ASP A 56 8.37 5.64 -0.31
C ASP A 56 8.20 4.12 -0.43
N LEU A 57 7.55 3.51 0.55
CA LEU A 57 7.40 2.06 0.65
C LEU A 57 5.92 1.66 0.60
N ILE A 58 5.61 0.61 -0.16
CA ILE A 58 4.25 0.08 -0.26
C ILE A 58 4.19 -1.43 -0.04
N THR A 59 3.13 -1.83 0.65
CA THR A 59 2.74 -3.25 0.77
C THR A 59 1.35 -3.44 0.18
N ILE A 60 1.18 -4.49 -0.63
CA ILE A 60 -0.08 -4.84 -1.29
C ILE A 60 -0.43 -6.27 -0.88
N THR A 61 -1.60 -6.47 -0.28
CA THR A 61 -1.93 -7.73 0.38
C THR A 61 -3.37 -8.18 0.15
N GLN A 62 -3.66 -9.46 0.38
CA GLN A 62 -5.01 -10.00 0.39
C GLN A 62 -5.67 -9.79 1.75
N TYR A 63 -6.93 -9.34 1.73
CA TYR A 63 -7.80 -9.34 2.89
C TYR A 63 -8.13 -10.78 3.30
N LEU A 64 -7.79 -11.13 4.54
CA LEU A 64 -8.30 -12.33 5.20
C LEU A 64 -9.32 -11.90 6.24
N ARG A 65 -10.57 -12.31 6.03
CA ARG A 65 -11.69 -12.00 6.92
C ARG A 65 -11.44 -12.61 8.31
N PRO A 66 -11.34 -11.80 9.38
CA PRO A 66 -11.03 -12.32 10.72
C PRO A 66 -12.17 -13.16 11.31
N SER A 67 -13.43 -12.79 11.05
CA SER A 67 -14.60 -13.53 11.49
C SER A 67 -15.83 -13.18 10.66
N ALA A 68 -16.92 -13.93 10.83
CA ALA A 68 -18.20 -13.68 10.16
C ALA A 68 -18.83 -12.32 10.46
N LYS A 69 -18.38 -11.60 11.50
CA LYS A 69 -18.86 -10.24 11.82
C LYS A 69 -18.11 -9.13 11.06
N HIS A 70 -16.96 -9.45 10.46
CA HIS A 70 -16.18 -8.51 9.70
C HIS A 70 -16.63 -8.46 8.24
N HIS A 71 -16.18 -7.43 7.52
CA HIS A 71 -16.43 -7.25 6.09
C HIS A 71 -16.25 -8.58 5.33
N PRO A 72 -17.14 -8.93 4.39
CA PRO A 72 -16.94 -10.13 3.58
C PRO A 72 -15.71 -9.99 2.68
N VAL A 73 -15.09 -11.11 2.32
CA VAL A 73 -14.14 -11.12 1.19
C VAL A 73 -14.95 -11.02 -0.08
N VAL A 74 -14.74 -9.96 -0.86
CA VAL A 74 -15.46 -9.72 -2.12
C VAL A 74 -14.73 -10.38 -3.30
N ARG A 75 -13.39 -10.40 -3.27
CA ARG A 75 -12.56 -11.02 -4.30
C ARG A 75 -11.31 -11.66 -3.70
N TRP A 76 -10.93 -12.81 -4.25
CA TRP A 76 -9.59 -13.38 -4.06
C TRP A 76 -8.70 -12.97 -5.22
N VAL A 77 -7.71 -12.13 -4.94
CA VAL A 77 -6.79 -11.62 -5.97
C VAL A 77 -5.85 -12.73 -6.39
N LYS A 78 -5.68 -12.93 -7.71
CA LYS A 78 -4.81 -13.99 -8.22
C LYS A 78 -3.33 -13.64 -7.99
N PRO A 79 -2.44 -14.64 -7.84
CA PRO A 79 -1.01 -14.39 -7.67
C PRO A 79 -0.38 -13.53 -8.77
N ASN A 80 -0.79 -13.68 -10.03
CA ASN A 80 -0.26 -12.88 -11.14
C ASN A 80 -0.66 -11.40 -11.04
N GLU A 81 -1.87 -11.10 -10.54
CA GLU A 81 -2.30 -9.71 -10.34
C GLU A 81 -1.42 -9.00 -9.29
N PHE A 82 -0.95 -9.71 -8.26
CA PHE A 82 0.03 -9.15 -7.32
C PHE A 82 1.38 -8.84 -7.98
N VAL A 83 1.82 -9.66 -8.94
CA VAL A 83 3.05 -9.41 -9.71
C VAL A 83 2.88 -8.17 -10.59
N GLU A 84 1.76 -8.06 -11.29
CA GLU A 84 1.43 -6.89 -12.12
C GLU A 84 1.40 -5.60 -11.30
N LEU A 85 0.75 -5.65 -10.12
CA LEU A 85 0.69 -4.53 -9.19
C LEU A 85 2.08 -4.17 -8.59
N SER A 86 2.93 -5.18 -8.37
CA SER A 86 4.30 -4.92 -7.91
C SER A 86 5.07 -4.11 -8.94
N LYS A 87 5.01 -4.57 -10.20
CA LYS A 87 5.66 -3.89 -11.33
C LYS A 87 5.11 -2.48 -11.53
N GLU A 88 3.79 -2.31 -11.48
CA GLU A 88 3.17 -0.99 -11.62
C GLU A 88 3.64 -0.03 -10.51
N ALA A 89 3.70 -0.48 -9.26
CA ALA A 89 4.21 0.35 -8.16
C ALA A 89 5.71 0.69 -8.33
N GLU A 90 6.51 -0.24 -8.83
CA GLU A 90 7.92 0.03 -9.18
C GLU A 90 8.01 1.08 -10.30
N ASP A 91 7.21 0.97 -11.36
CA ASP A 91 7.16 1.91 -12.48
C ASP A 91 6.68 3.31 -12.05
N ILE A 92 5.74 3.39 -11.09
CA ILE A 92 5.30 4.65 -10.45
C ILE A 92 6.43 5.30 -9.62
N GLY A 93 7.44 4.53 -9.21
CA GLY A 93 8.64 5.04 -8.54
C GLY A 93 8.65 4.90 -7.02
N PHE A 94 7.95 3.91 -6.46
CA PHE A 94 8.15 3.51 -5.06
C PHE A 94 9.58 2.97 -4.86
N LEU A 95 10.22 3.32 -3.73
CA LEU A 95 11.58 2.87 -3.41
C LEU A 95 11.65 1.42 -2.94
N GLY A 96 10.51 0.86 -2.52
CA GLY A 96 10.41 -0.52 -2.12
C GLY A 96 8.97 -1.01 -2.13
N VAL A 97 8.75 -2.13 -2.82
CA VAL A 97 7.45 -2.73 -3.03
C VAL A 97 7.45 -4.15 -2.49
N MET A 98 6.39 -4.52 -1.78
CA MET A 98 6.09 -5.93 -1.53
C MET A 98 4.63 -6.23 -1.77
N SER A 99 4.37 -7.14 -2.70
CA SER A 99 3.05 -7.48 -3.17
C SER A 99 2.83 -8.99 -3.10
N GLY A 100 1.74 -9.43 -2.48
CA GLY A 100 1.40 -10.84 -2.43
C GLY A 100 0.33 -11.19 -1.39
N PRO A 101 -0.29 -12.38 -1.49
CA PRO A 101 -1.47 -12.73 -0.71
C PRO A 101 -1.23 -12.79 0.80
N LEU A 102 -0.02 -13.20 1.22
CA LEU A 102 0.36 -13.32 2.63
C LEU A 102 1.28 -12.19 3.10
N VAL A 103 1.58 -11.20 2.24
CA VAL A 103 2.33 -10.01 2.65
C VAL A 103 1.55 -9.28 3.75
N ARG A 104 2.23 -8.66 4.70
CA ARG A 104 1.63 -7.81 5.74
C ARG A 104 2.48 -6.56 5.89
N SER A 105 1.93 -5.54 6.55
CA SER A 105 2.61 -4.27 6.77
C SER A 105 4.01 -4.42 7.40
N SER A 106 4.21 -5.39 8.29
CA SER A 106 5.51 -5.67 8.94
C SER A 106 6.31 -6.81 8.30
N TYR A 107 5.73 -7.55 7.34
CA TYR A 107 6.45 -8.63 6.67
C TYR A 107 7.72 -8.07 6.04
N ARG A 108 8.87 -8.72 6.28
CA ARG A 108 10.22 -8.34 5.80
C ARG A 108 10.50 -6.82 5.82
N ALA A 109 10.00 -6.10 6.83
CA ALA A 109 10.09 -4.63 6.88
C ALA A 109 11.55 -4.13 6.92
N GLY A 110 12.46 -4.83 7.61
CA GLY A 110 13.89 -4.47 7.62
C GLY A 110 14.54 -4.52 6.23
N ARG A 111 14.14 -5.47 5.38
CA ARG A 111 14.63 -5.55 3.99
C ARG A 111 14.13 -4.36 3.16
N LEU A 112 12.84 -4.06 3.25
CA LEU A 112 12.22 -2.90 2.59
C LEU A 112 12.88 -1.59 3.03
N TYR A 113 13.11 -1.43 4.33
CA TYR A 113 13.77 -0.25 4.88
C TYR A 113 15.19 -0.07 4.35
N ASN A 114 15.99 -1.14 4.34
CA ASN A 114 17.35 -1.11 3.81
C ASN A 114 17.38 -0.75 2.30
N GLN A 115 16.41 -1.23 1.51
CA GLN A 115 16.26 -0.86 0.11
C GLN A 115 15.99 0.65 -0.06
N ALA A 116 15.05 1.20 0.72
CA ALA A 116 14.76 2.65 0.67
C ALA A 116 15.94 3.51 1.14
N MET A 117 16.65 3.09 2.21
CA MET A 117 17.85 3.77 2.68
C MET A 117 18.94 3.81 1.59
N ALA A 118 19.19 2.67 0.93
CA ALA A 118 20.15 2.59 -0.16
C ALA A 118 19.74 3.48 -1.35
N ALA A 119 18.46 3.48 -1.73
CA ALA A 119 17.95 4.31 -2.82
C ALA A 119 18.03 5.81 -2.51
N ARG A 120 17.80 6.21 -1.26
CA ARG A 120 17.96 7.62 -0.82
C ARG A 120 19.43 8.07 -0.79
N ALA A 121 20.37 7.19 -0.47
CA ALA A 121 21.80 7.53 -0.41
C ALA A 121 22.44 7.83 -1.79
N VAL A 122 21.79 7.43 -2.88
CA VAL A 122 22.25 7.63 -4.26
C VAL A 122 21.65 8.89 -4.90
N LYS A 123 20.67 9.53 -4.25
CA LYS A 123 20.07 10.81 -4.64
C LYS A 123 20.76 11.98 -3.95
#